data_AF-A0AAD6F3W9-F1
#
_entry.id   AF-A0AAD6F3W9-F1
#
_cell.length_a   1.000
_cell.length_b   1.000
_cell.length_c   1.000
_cell.angle_alpha   90.00
_cell.angle_beta   90.00
_cell.angle_gamma   90.00
#
_symmetry.space_group_name_H-M   'P 1'
#
loop_
_entity.id
_entity.type
_entity.pdbx_description
1 polymer ?
#
loop_
_entity_poly.entity_id
_entity_poly.type
_entity_poly.pdbx_seq_one_letter_code
_entity_poly.pdbx_strand_id
1 'polypeptide(L)' 'LSAHYRVCEPYSDNKGRYHFGFHCPRLSDNNKTYMFCCYHNNTAFKYCCNESEFQVVMQVNLTTTSDGYAHK' A
#
# COMPACT_ATOMS: atom_id res chain seq x y z
N LEU A 1 -7.05 -11.13 2.84
CA LEU A 1 -6.37 -9.82 2.75
C LEU A 1 -7.28 -8.78 2.07
N SER A 2 -7.68 -7.73 2.80
CA SER A 2 -8.51 -6.65 2.25
C SER A 2 -7.82 -6.00 1.04
N ALA A 3 -8.52 -5.90 -0.10
CA ALA A 3 -8.02 -5.28 -1.33
C ALA A 3 -7.57 -3.82 -1.10
N HIS A 4 -8.12 -3.18 -0.07
CA HIS A 4 -7.77 -1.82 0.34
C HIS A 4 -6.31 -1.65 0.73
N TYR A 5 -5.64 -2.67 1.28
CA TYR A 5 -4.23 -2.56 1.66
C TYR A 5 -3.29 -2.56 0.46
N ARG A 6 -3.76 -2.96 -0.72
CA ARG A 6 -2.98 -2.98 -1.97
C ARG A 6 -3.18 -1.74 -2.83
N VAL A 7 -3.99 -0.80 -2.35
CA VAL A 7 -4.33 0.45 -3.05
C VAL A 7 -3.89 1.62 -2.20
N CYS A 8 -3.02 2.45 -2.75
CA CYS A 8 -2.76 3.77 -2.19
C CYS A 8 -3.85 4.72 -2.68
N GLU A 9 -4.80 5.06 -1.81
CA GLU A 9 -5.87 6.00 -2.13
C GLU A 9 -5.31 7.38 -2.53
N PRO A 10 -6.00 8.14 -3.39
CA PRO A 10 -5.62 9.52 -3.71
C PRO A 10 -5.52 10.39 -2.46
N TYR A 11 -4.69 11.43 -2.51
CA TYR A 11 -4.53 12.37 -1.39
C TYR A 11 -4.12 13.75 -1.90
N SER A 12 -4.38 14.77 -1.08
CA SER A 12 -3.81 16.10 -1.28
C SER A 12 -2.62 16.28 -0.35
N ASP A 13 -1.52 16.80 -0.88
CA ASP A 13 -0.35 17.12 -0.06
C ASP A 13 -0.58 18.38 0.79
N ASN A 14 0.36 18.67 1.69
CA ASN A 14 0.28 19.84 2.58
C ASN A 14 0.31 21.18 1.81
N LYS A 15 0.65 21.16 0.52
CA LYS A 15 0.59 22.32 -0.38
C LYS A 15 -0.72 22.37 -1.19
N GLY A 16 -1.67 21.50 -0.88
CA GLY A 16 -2.96 21.37 -1.56
C GLY A 16 -2.88 20.74 -2.94
N ARG A 17 -1.73 20.15 -3.33
CA ARG A 17 -1.60 19.49 -4.64
C ARG A 17 -2.19 18.10 -4.56
N TYR A 18 -3.06 17.79 -5.51
CA TYR A 18 -3.72 16.50 -5.62
C TYR A 18 -2.78 15.45 -6.25
N HIS A 19 -2.69 14.28 -5.61
CA HIS A 19 -1.95 13.12 -6.09
C HIS A 19 -2.92 11.98 -6.35
N PHE A 20 -2.84 11.39 -7.54
CA PHE A 20 -3.66 10.24 -7.91
C PHE A 20 -3.27 9.01 -7.08
N GLY A 21 -4.27 8.19 -6.78
CA GLY A 21 -4.04 6.88 -6.16
C GLY A 21 -3.41 5.89 -7.14
N PHE A 22 -2.85 4.81 -6.62
CA PHE A 22 -2.20 3.77 -7.42
C PHE A 22 -2.26 2.40 -6.74
N HIS A 23 -2.10 1.34 -7.54
CA HIS A 23 -2.06 -0.05 -7.07
C HIS A 23 -0.63 -0.52 -6.82
N CYS A 24 -0.47 -1.39 -5.83
CA CYS A 24 0.77 -2.10 -5.54
C CYS A 24 0.69 -3.58 -5.94
N PRO A 25 1.77 -4.17 -6.51
CA PRO A 25 3.02 -3.51 -6.93
C PRO A 25 2.84 -2.69 -8.20
N ARG A 26 3.64 -1.63 -8.37
CA ARG A 26 3.70 -0.88 -9.64
C ARG A 26 4.50 -1.67 -10.67
N LEU A 27 4.32 -1.33 -11.94
CA LEU A 27 5.12 -1.88 -13.04
C LEU A 27 6.63 -1.62 -12.88
N SER A 28 6.99 -0.53 -12.21
CA SER A 28 8.38 -0.17 -11.90
C SER A 28 8.96 -0.93 -10.70
N ASP A 29 8.12 -1.59 -9.91
CA ASP A 29 8.58 -2.28 -8.71
C ASP A 29 9.09 -3.68 -9.11
N ASN A 30 10.41 -3.84 -9.16
CA ASN A 30 11.06 -5.11 -9.52
C ASN A 30 10.71 -6.24 -8.54
N ASN A 31 10.31 -5.91 -7.32
CA ASN A 31 10.00 -6.87 -6.27
C ASN A 31 8.47 -7.07 -6.13
N LYS A 32 7.98 -8.21 -6.61
CA LYS A 32 6.55 -8.58 -6.57
C LYS A 32 5.97 -8.72 -5.16
N THR A 33 6.81 -8.75 -4.12
CA THR A 33 6.37 -8.81 -2.72
C THR A 33 5.86 -7.46 -2.20
N TYR A 34 6.06 -6.37 -2.95
CA TYR A 34 5.65 -5.03 -2.55
C TYR A 34 4.17 -4.81 -2.87
N MET A 35 3.33 -5.58 -2.19
CA MET A 35 1.89 -5.63 -2.47
C MET A 35 1.08 -4.66 -1.61
N PHE A 36 1.70 -3.94 -0.67
CA PHE A 36 1.00 -3.13 0.32
C PHE A 36 1.30 -1.64 0.15
N CYS A 37 0.32 -0.80 0.49
CA CYS A 37 0.49 0.65 0.53
C CYS A 37 0.99 1.11 1.90
N CYS A 38 2.23 1.59 1.97
CA CYS A 38 2.80 2.21 3.16
C CYS A 38 2.72 3.73 3.09
N TYR A 39 2.55 4.36 4.25
CA TYR A 39 2.69 5.79 4.45
C TYR A 39 3.03 6.08 5.92
N HIS A 40 3.90 7.06 6.16
CA HIS A 40 4.16 7.52 7.52
C HIS A 40 3.11 8.53 7.95
N ASN A 41 2.72 8.51 9.23
CA ASN A 41 1.75 9.41 9.88
C ASN A 41 1.49 10.75 9.15
N ASN A 42 0.37 10.80 8.43
CA ASN A 42 -0.14 11.98 7.73
C ASN A 42 0.82 12.62 6.71
N THR A 43 1.74 11.82 6.17
CA THR A 43 2.62 12.27 5.09
C THR A 43 1.94 12.10 3.75
N ALA A 44 2.09 13.12 2.92
CA ALA A 44 1.71 13.11 1.53
C ALA A 44 2.63 12.22 0.66
N PHE A 45 3.21 11.17 1.23
CA PHE A 45 4.11 10.27 0.53
C PHE A 45 3.69 8.83 0.79
N LYS A 46 2.93 8.28 -0.14
CA LYS A 46 2.52 6.87 -0.15
C LYS A 46 3.45 6.09 -1.09
N TYR A 47 3.77 4.84 -0.75
CA TYR A 47 4.65 3.97 -1.54
C TYR A 47 4.31 2.50 -1.37
N CYS A 48 4.77 1.64 -2.29
CA CYS A 48 4.58 0.19 -2.20
C CYS A 48 5.67 -0.45 -1.35
N CYS A 49 5.26 -1.29 -0.39
CA CYS A 49 6.13 -1.95 0.59
C CYS A 49 5.73 -3.42 0.77
N ASN A 50 6.61 -4.21 1.37
CA ASN A 50 6.35 -5.61 1.70
C ASN A 50 5.51 -5.74 2.98
N GLU A 51 5.09 -6.97 3.32
CA GLU A 51 4.24 -7.23 4.49
C GLU A 51 4.89 -6.80 5.80
N SER A 52 6.18 -7.10 6.00
CA SER A 52 6.88 -6.80 7.27
C SER A 52 7.00 -5.30 7.48
N GLU A 53 7.36 -4.54 6.45
CA GLU A 53 7.41 -3.09 6.49
C GLU A 53 6.02 -2.49 6.69
N PHE A 54 5.01 -3.02 6.02
CA PHE A 54 3.63 -2.58 6.21
C PHE A 54 3.17 -2.73 7.65
N GLN A 55 3.41 -3.90 8.27
CA GLN A 55 3.04 -4.12 9.67
C GLN A 55 3.71 -3.11 10.62
N VAL A 56 4.99 -2.81 10.39
CA VAL A 56 5.77 -1.86 11.20
C VAL A 56 5.31 -0.42 10.98
N VAL A 57 5.21 0.02 9.72
CA VAL A 57 4.91 1.42 9.35
C VAL A 57 3.47 1.77 9.65
N MET A 58 2.54 0.88 9.32
CA MET A 58 1.11 1.07 9.56
C MET A 58 0.68 0.71 10.98
N GLN A 59 1.59 0.15 11.79
CA GLN A 59 1.33 -0.30 13.15
C GLN A 59 0.14 -1.28 13.21
N VAL A 60 0.07 -2.20 12.25
CA VAL A 60 -0.98 -3.23 12.14
C VAL A 60 -0.39 -4.62 12.26
N ASN A 61 -1.07 -5.50 12.98
CA ASN A 61 -0.71 -6.92 13.02
C ASN A 61 -1.59 -7.67 12.02
N LEU A 62 -1.10 -7.88 10.79
CA LEU A 62 -1.77 -8.74 9.84
C LEU A 62 -1.63 -10.19 10.31
N THR A 63 -2.68 -10.75 10.90
CA THR A 63 -2.82 -12.21 10.99
C THR A 63 -3.12 -12.73 9.60
N THR A 64 -2.22 -13.52 9.03
CA THR A 64 -2.28 -14.08 7.68
C THR A 64 -3.60 -14.79 7.39
N THR A 65 -4.56 -14.09 6.79
CA THR A 65 -5.60 -14.70 5.95
C THR A 65 -5.21 -14.43 4.50
N SER A 66 -4.45 -15.37 3.96
CA SER A 66 -4.14 -15.51 2.55
C SER A 66 -5.45 -15.69 1.77
N ASP A 67 -6.17 -14.60 1.50
CA ASP A 67 -7.23 -14.64 0.51
C ASP A 67 -6.54 -14.83 -0.84
N GLY A 68 -6.62 -16.08 -1.28
CA GLY A 68 -6.16 -16.54 -2.57
C GLY A 68 -6.73 -15.64 -3.65
N TYR A 69 -5.84 -15.20 -4.53
CA TYR A 69 -6.20 -14.67 -5.83
C TYR A 69 -6.86 -15.82 -6.63
N ALA A 70 -8.13 -16.09 -6.37
CA ALA A 70 -8.98 -16.86 -7.27
C ALA A 70 -9.41 -15.91 -8.39
N HIS A 71 -8.67 -15.94 -9.49
CA HIS A 71 -9.10 -15.33 -10.75
C HIS A 71 -10.40 -16.01 -11.22
N LYS A 72 -11.43 -15.20 -11.50
CA LYS A 72 -12.40 -15.51 -12.55
C LYS A 72 -11.98 -14.81 -13.82
#